data_AF-A0A846S1R6-F1
#
_entry.id   AF-A0A846S1R6-F1
#
_cell.length_a   1.000
_cell.length_b   1.000
_cell.length_c   1.000
_cell.angle_alpha   90.00
_cell.angle_beta   90.00
_cell.angle_gamma   90.00
#
_symmetry.space_group_name_H-M   'P 1'
#
loop_
_entity.id
_entity.type
_entity.pdbx_description
1 polymer ?
#
loop_
_entity_poly.entity_id
_entity_poly.type
_entity_poly.pdbx_seq_one_letter_code
_entity_poly.pdbx_strand_id
1 'polypeptide(L)'
;MFTFRRQQLQTEQAVAAASLAEIEFRLALIERMTMKFPDCVIKKLPAETIIGTTVLLGDPPFDTSEIGLLFGKVARRIRDAGGDVHVGVGLYSDSAGGTELPSCSAATLIHKGPMSRIGASWQHLSEWCLNQG
;
A
#
# COMPACT_ATOMS: atom_id res chain seq x y z
N MET A 1 -12.50 -37.76 32.55
CA MET A 1 -11.43 -37.47 31.55
C MET A 1 -11.82 -36.34 30.59
N PHE A 2 -12.97 -36.40 29.91
CA PHE A 2 -13.42 -35.35 28.98
C PHE A 2 -13.71 -33.98 29.62
N THR A 3 -14.26 -33.95 30.84
CA THR A 3 -14.54 -32.71 31.59
C THR A 3 -13.27 -31.95 31.97
N PHE A 4 -12.24 -32.65 32.45
CA PHE A 4 -10.94 -32.06 32.76
C PHE A 4 -10.27 -31.47 31.52
N ARG A 5 -10.27 -32.22 30.40
CA ARG A 5 -9.71 -31.73 29.14
C ARG A 5 -10.46 -30.50 28.61
N ARG A 6 -11.79 -30.50 28.71
CA ARG A 6 -12.61 -29.35 28.33
C ARG A 6 -12.30 -28.11 29.17
N GLN A 7 -12.17 -28.29 30.48
CA GLN A 7 -11.82 -27.20 31.39
C GLN A 7 -10.41 -26.66 31.09
N GLN A 8 -9.44 -27.55 30.85
CA GLN A 8 -8.09 -27.17 30.44
C GLN A 8 -8.10 -26.35 29.13
N LEU A 9 -8.82 -26.80 28.11
CA LEU A 9 -8.93 -26.08 26.84
C LEU A 9 -9.61 -24.72 27.00
N GLN A 10 -10.63 -24.62 27.86
CA GLN A 10 -11.29 -23.35 28.16
C GLN A 10 -10.34 -22.36 28.86
N THR A 11 -9.49 -22.85 29.77
CA THR A 11 -8.45 -22.04 30.40
C THR A 11 -7.40 -21.58 29.38
N GLU A 12 -6.91 -22.48 28.53
CA GLU A 12 -5.95 -22.15 27.46
C GLU A 12 -6.54 -21.09 26.50
N GLN A 13 -7.81 -21.25 26.10
CA GLN A 13 -8.50 -20.27 25.25
C GLN A 13 -8.65 -18.91 25.94
N ALA A 14 -8.99 -18.88 27.23
CA ALA A 14 -9.15 -17.63 27.98
C ALA A 14 -7.82 -16.86 28.08
N VAL A 15 -6.71 -17.57 28.30
CA VAL A 15 -5.37 -16.97 28.32
C VAL A 15 -5.01 -16.42 26.94
N ALA A 16 -5.21 -17.19 25.88
CA ALA A 16 -4.90 -16.75 24.52
C ALA A 16 -5.74 -15.51 24.11
N ALA A 17 -7.03 -15.49 24.47
CA ALA A 17 -7.90 -14.35 24.21
C ALA A 17 -7.44 -13.07 24.95
N ALA A 18 -6.99 -13.21 26.21
CA ALA A 18 -6.46 -12.09 26.97
C ALA A 18 -5.16 -11.53 26.35
N SER A 19 -4.24 -12.41 25.93
CA SER A 19 -3.02 -12.00 25.23
C SER A 19 -3.32 -11.32 23.88
N LEU A 20 -4.30 -11.81 23.13
CA LEU A 20 -4.70 -11.19 21.87
C LEU A 20 -5.27 -9.79 22.10
N ALA A 21 -6.15 -9.62 23.09
CA ALA A 21 -6.73 -8.33 23.43
C ALA A 21 -5.65 -7.29 23.84
N GLU A 22 -4.62 -7.72 24.57
CA GLU A 22 -3.48 -6.86 24.91
C GLU A 22 -2.68 -6.44 23.66
N ILE A 23 -2.39 -7.38 22.76
CA ILE A 23 -1.67 -7.09 21.50
C ILE A 23 -2.48 -6.12 20.63
N GLU A 24 -3.79 -6.35 20.48
CA GLU A 24 -4.67 -5.45 19.72
C GLU A 24 -4.71 -4.04 20.33
N PHE A 25 -4.77 -3.92 21.66
CA PHE A 25 -4.69 -2.63 22.33
C PHE A 25 -3.36 -1.92 22.06
N ARG A 26 -2.24 -2.64 22.14
CA ARG A 26 -0.90 -2.08 21.85
C ARG A 26 -0.78 -1.66 20.39
N LEU A 27 -1.30 -2.45 19.45
CA LEU A 27 -1.34 -2.10 18.03
C LEU A 27 -2.18 -0.83 17.80
N ALA A 28 -3.37 -0.75 18.39
CA ALA A 28 -4.21 0.44 18.30
C ALA A 28 -3.52 1.69 18.88
N LEU A 29 -2.74 1.54 19.95
CA LEU A 29 -1.97 2.65 20.53
C LEU A 29 -0.84 3.10 19.58
N ILE A 30 -0.09 2.15 19.01
CA ILE A 30 0.96 2.44 18.02
C ILE A 30 0.36 3.12 16.79
N GLU A 31 -0.80 2.68 16.34
CA GLU A 31 -1.50 3.28 15.21
C GLU A 31 -2.06 4.69 15.50
N ARG A 32 -2.42 4.97 16.76
CA ARG A 32 -2.91 6.29 17.21
C ARG A 32 -1.80 7.27 17.54
N MET A 33 -0.59 6.80 17.84
CA MET A 33 0.57 7.68 17.91
C MET A 33 0.72 8.37 16.57
N THR A 34 0.80 9.71 16.58
CA THR A 34 0.85 10.54 15.37
C THR A 34 1.80 9.92 14.37
N MET A 35 1.26 9.51 13.22
CA MET A 35 2.07 9.08 12.09
C MET A 35 3.01 10.24 11.77
N LYS A 36 4.27 10.10 12.14
CA LYS A 36 5.33 10.89 11.52
C LYS A 36 5.36 10.40 10.09
N PHE A 37 4.64 11.08 9.21
CA PHE A 37 4.87 10.89 7.79
C PHE A 37 6.37 11.12 7.56
N PRO A 38 7.05 10.19 6.89
CA PRO A 38 8.46 10.38 6.61
C PRO A 38 8.64 11.60 5.73
N ASP A 39 9.82 12.21 5.84
CA ASP A 39 10.16 13.44 5.13
C ASP A 39 9.87 13.30 3.64
N CYS A 40 9.11 14.25 3.11
CA CYS A 40 8.93 14.42 1.68
C CYS A 40 10.19 15.07 1.10
N VAL A 41 10.68 14.56 -0.03
CA VAL A 41 11.89 15.06 -0.68
C VAL A 41 11.69 15.19 -2.19
N ILE A 42 12.23 16.26 -2.77
CA ILE A 42 12.29 16.43 -4.22
C ILE A 42 13.46 15.62 -4.78
N LYS A 43 13.21 14.83 -5.82
CA LYS A 43 14.23 14.06 -6.54
C LYS A 43 14.10 14.29 -8.04
N LYS A 44 15.23 14.31 -8.75
CA LYS A 44 15.24 14.20 -10.21
C LYS A 44 15.09 12.73 -10.60
N LEU A 45 14.06 12.41 -11.35
CA LEU A 45 13.82 11.08 -11.88
C LEU A 45 14.17 11.04 -13.38
N PRO A 46 14.89 10.01 -13.84
CA PRO A 46 15.19 9.83 -15.26
C PRO A 46 13.92 9.47 -16.04
N ALA A 47 14.00 9.59 -17.37
CA ALA A 47 12.96 9.06 -18.23
C ALA A 47 13.07 7.54 -18.29
N GLU A 48 11.94 6.83 -18.17
CA GLU A 48 11.90 5.36 -18.14
C GLU A 48 10.74 4.83 -18.99
N THR A 49 10.97 3.70 -19.66
CA THR A 49 9.92 2.97 -20.39
C THR A 49 9.41 1.84 -19.52
N ILE A 50 8.08 1.74 -19.40
CA ILE A 50 7.42 0.69 -18.63
C ILE A 50 6.57 -0.18 -19.54
N ILE A 51 6.50 -1.46 -19.19
CA ILE A 51 5.55 -2.40 -19.80
C ILE A 51 4.43 -2.61 -18.79
N GLY A 52 3.20 -2.35 -19.20
CA GLY A 52 2.06 -2.41 -18.30
C GLY A 52 0.72 -2.49 -19.02
N THR A 53 -0.34 -2.42 -18.22
CA THR A 53 -1.70 -2.28 -18.71
C THR A 53 -2.26 -0.98 -18.18
N THR A 54 -3.02 -0.26 -19.02
CA THR A 54 -3.80 0.89 -18.58
C THR A 54 -5.21 0.43 -18.22
N VAL A 55 -5.74 0.94 -17.12
CA VAL A 55 -7.14 0.77 -16.72
C VAL A 55 -7.70 2.16 -16.44
N LEU A 56 -8.90 2.43 -16.98
CA LEU A 56 -9.63 3.64 -16.65
C LEU A 56 -10.42 3.39 -15.37
N LEU A 57 -10.13 4.17 -14.34
CA LEU A 57 -10.95 4.22 -13.12
C LEU A 57 -12.14 5.14 -13.39
N GLY A 58 -13.31 4.78 -12.87
CA GLY A 58 -14.51 5.62 -12.95
C GLY A 58 -14.41 6.86 -12.05
N ASP A 59 -15.54 7.56 -11.89
CA ASP A 59 -15.61 8.75 -11.04
C ASP A 59 -15.29 8.43 -9.57
N PRO A 60 -14.54 9.29 -8.85
CA PRO A 60 -14.31 9.13 -7.42
C PRO A 60 -15.61 9.15 -6.60
N PRO A 61 -15.71 8.37 -5.50
CA PRO A 61 -14.68 7.47 -4.97
C PRO A 61 -14.64 6.13 -5.71
N PHE A 62 -13.48 5.75 -6.24
CA PHE A 62 -13.26 4.46 -6.88
C PHE A 62 -12.70 3.44 -5.88
N ASP A 63 -13.08 2.16 -6.04
CA ASP A 63 -12.55 1.07 -5.23
C ASP A 63 -11.09 0.78 -5.62
N THR A 64 -10.19 0.93 -4.65
CA THR A 64 -8.75 0.67 -4.81
C THR A 64 -8.38 -0.78 -4.55
N SER A 65 -9.31 -1.61 -4.09
CA SER A 65 -9.10 -3.04 -3.82
C SER A 65 -8.63 -3.81 -5.06
N GLU A 66 -9.04 -3.36 -6.25
CA GLU A 66 -8.69 -3.98 -7.52
C GLU A 66 -7.25 -3.73 -7.97
N ILE A 67 -6.60 -2.66 -7.48
CA ILE A 67 -5.27 -2.24 -7.92
C ILE A 67 -4.24 -3.35 -7.66
N GLY A 68 -4.31 -4.01 -6.49
CA GLY A 68 -3.42 -5.12 -6.16
C GLY A 68 -3.52 -6.29 -7.14
N LEU A 69 -4.72 -6.58 -7.63
CA LEU A 69 -4.95 -7.65 -8.62
C LEU A 69 -4.38 -7.29 -10.00
N LEU A 70 -4.35 -6.00 -10.35
CA LEU A 70 -3.77 -5.53 -11.61
C LEU A 70 -2.27 -5.83 -11.68
N PHE A 71 -1.52 -5.62 -10.60
CA PHE A 71 -0.09 -5.98 -10.54
C PHE A 71 0.12 -7.48 -10.81
N GLY A 72 -0.69 -8.35 -10.21
CA GLY A 72 -0.62 -9.80 -10.43
C GLY A 72 -0.89 -10.19 -11.89
N LYS A 73 -1.89 -9.55 -12.53
CA LYS A 73 -2.21 -9.77 -13.94
C LYS A 73 -1.06 -9.34 -14.87
N VAL A 74 -0.49 -8.15 -14.66
CA VAL A 74 0.63 -7.64 -15.46
C VAL A 74 1.87 -8.51 -15.28
N ALA A 75 2.23 -8.83 -14.04
CA ALA A 75 3.40 -9.66 -13.74
C ALA A 75 3.29 -11.06 -14.37
N ARG A 76 2.09 -11.65 -14.41
CA ARG A 76 1.85 -12.91 -15.12
C ARG A 76 2.11 -12.76 -16.62
N ARG A 77 1.53 -11.75 -17.27
CA ARG A 77 1.71 -11.52 -18.71
C ARG A 77 3.17 -11.30 -19.10
N ILE A 78 3.93 -10.57 -18.28
CA ILE A 78 5.37 -10.36 -18.52
C ILE A 78 6.13 -11.69 -18.47
N ARG A 79 5.87 -12.53 -17.46
CA ARG A 79 6.50 -13.85 -17.34
C ARG A 79 6.11 -14.80 -18.46
N ASP A 80 4.85 -14.80 -18.88
CA ASP A 80 4.36 -15.63 -19.98
C ASP A 80 5.04 -15.24 -21.32
N ALA A 81 5.45 -13.98 -21.46
CA ALA A 81 6.24 -13.49 -22.59
C ALA A 81 7.76 -13.73 -22.45
N GLY A 82 8.21 -14.40 -21.38
CA GLY A 82 9.62 -14.67 -21.10
C GLY A 82 10.39 -13.51 -20.46
N GLY A 83 9.70 -12.46 -20.00
CA GLY A 83 10.30 -11.34 -19.28
C GLY A 83 10.46 -11.59 -17.78
N ASP A 84 11.38 -10.87 -17.14
CA ASP A 84 11.55 -10.87 -15.69
C ASP A 84 10.81 -9.68 -15.05
N VAL A 85 10.30 -9.87 -13.83
CA VAL A 85 9.53 -8.85 -13.10
C VAL A 85 10.34 -8.40 -11.90
N HIS A 86 10.78 -7.14 -11.92
CA HIS A 86 11.46 -6.50 -10.80
C HIS A 86 10.49 -5.64 -9.98
N VAL A 87 10.52 -4.33 -10.18
CA VAL A 87 9.71 -3.36 -9.42
C VAL A 87 8.39 -3.11 -10.14
N GLY A 88 7.27 -3.31 -9.44
CA GLY A 88 5.96 -2.91 -9.94
C GLY A 88 5.79 -1.40 -9.85
N VAL A 89 5.40 -0.77 -10.95
CA VAL A 89 5.11 0.67 -11.02
C VAL A 89 3.62 0.89 -11.27
N GLY A 90 2.98 1.77 -10.49
CA GLY A 90 1.62 2.25 -10.72
C GLY A 90 1.65 3.70 -11.15
N LEU A 91 1.11 4.00 -12.34
CA LEU A 91 0.97 5.35 -12.87
C LEU A 91 -0.49 5.77 -12.81
N TYR A 92 -0.76 6.90 -12.15
CA TYR A 92 -2.08 7.52 -12.10
C TYR A 92 -2.01 8.83 -12.88
N SER A 93 -2.92 8.98 -13.84
CA SER A 93 -2.98 10.12 -14.77
C SER A 93 -4.44 10.46 -15.03
N ASP A 94 -4.71 11.74 -15.24
CA ASP A 94 -5.98 12.25 -15.78
C ASP A 94 -6.09 12.05 -17.30
N SER A 95 -4.95 11.84 -17.98
CA SER A 95 -4.88 11.52 -19.40
C SER A 95 -4.89 10.01 -19.63
N ALA A 96 -5.59 9.59 -20.68
CA ALA A 96 -5.68 8.18 -21.05
C ALA A 96 -4.36 7.70 -21.68
N GLY A 97 -3.75 6.70 -21.05
CA GLY A 97 -2.56 6.01 -21.56
C GLY A 97 -1.24 6.50 -20.93
N GLY A 98 -0.25 5.61 -20.90
CA GLY A 98 1.10 5.94 -20.44
C GLY A 98 1.97 4.70 -20.26
N THR A 99 2.89 4.47 -21.19
CA THR A 99 4.00 3.50 -21.06
C THR A 99 5.35 4.19 -20.96
N GLU A 100 5.36 5.51 -20.96
CA GLU A 100 6.55 6.34 -20.87
C GLU A 100 6.43 7.25 -19.64
N LEU A 101 7.44 7.20 -18.80
CA LEU A 101 7.65 8.13 -17.69
C LEU A 101 8.68 9.15 -18.16
N PRO A 102 8.30 10.41 -18.41
CA PRO A 102 9.27 11.43 -18.79
C PRO A 102 10.17 11.79 -17.60
N SER A 103 11.39 12.27 -17.89
CA SER A 103 12.27 12.78 -16.85
C SER A 103 11.62 13.98 -16.17
N CYS A 104 11.59 14.00 -14.84
CA CYS A 104 10.94 15.08 -14.09
C CYS A 104 11.59 15.33 -12.73
N SER A 105 11.26 16.47 -12.14
CA SER A 105 11.49 16.72 -10.72
C SER A 105 10.24 16.27 -9.96
N ALA A 106 10.36 15.24 -9.14
CA ALA A 106 9.23 14.62 -8.45
C ALA A 106 9.34 14.81 -6.93
N ALA A 107 8.23 15.17 -6.30
CA ALA A 107 8.07 15.04 -4.86
C ALA A 107 7.87 13.56 -4.52
N THR A 108 8.64 13.07 -3.55
CA THR A 108 8.65 11.66 -3.16
C THR A 108 8.51 11.51 -1.66
N LEU A 109 7.76 10.49 -1.23
CA LEU A 109 7.70 10.03 0.16
C LEU A 109 7.77 8.51 0.18
N ILE A 110 8.16 7.95 1.32
CA ILE A 110 8.17 6.49 1.53
C ILE A 110 6.95 6.10 2.37
N HIS A 111 5.95 5.45 1.79
CA HIS A 111 4.86 4.91 2.61
C HIS A 111 5.38 3.71 3.44
N LYS A 112 5.30 3.82 4.77
CA LYS A 112 5.62 2.73 5.69
C LYS A 112 4.35 2.31 6.40
N GLY A 113 3.76 1.20 5.97
CA GLY A 113 2.51 0.72 6.54
C GLY A 113 1.74 -0.20 5.60
N PRO A 114 0.52 -0.61 6.02
CA PRO A 114 -0.36 -1.40 5.18
C PRO A 114 -0.89 -0.58 4.01
N MET A 115 -1.03 -1.21 2.83
CA MET A 115 -1.51 -0.57 1.60
C MET A 115 -2.89 0.09 1.78
N SER A 116 -3.75 -0.43 2.67
CA SER A 116 -5.05 0.17 3.00
C SER A 116 -4.96 1.59 3.57
N ARG A 117 -3.77 2.04 4.01
CA ARG A 117 -3.52 3.38 4.52
C ARG A 117 -2.76 4.29 3.55
N ILE A 118 -2.46 3.84 2.33
CA ILE A 118 -1.66 4.62 1.38
C ILE A 118 -2.32 5.98 1.03
N GLY A 119 -3.66 6.06 1.06
CA GLY A 119 -4.40 7.29 0.79
C GLY A 119 -4.02 8.45 1.72
N ALA A 120 -3.76 8.17 3.01
CA ALA A 120 -3.31 9.19 3.96
C ALA A 120 -1.92 9.73 3.58
N SER A 121 -1.04 8.87 3.05
CA SER A 121 0.28 9.30 2.54
C SER A 121 0.16 10.15 1.28
N TRP A 122 -0.77 9.83 0.37
CA TRP A 122 -1.04 10.68 -0.81
C TRP A 122 -1.54 12.06 -0.41
N GLN A 123 -2.48 12.13 0.54
CA GLN A 123 -2.98 13.41 1.06
C GLN A 123 -1.85 14.24 1.67
N HIS A 124 -1.00 13.63 2.50
CA HIS A 124 0.16 14.31 3.08
C HIS A 124 1.14 14.83 2.03
N LEU A 125 1.43 14.04 0.98
CA LEU A 125 2.29 14.50 -0.12
C LEU A 125 1.70 15.70 -0.82
N SER A 126 0.39 15.67 -1.10
CA SER A 126 -0.33 16.74 -1.76
C SER A 126 -0.24 18.03 -0.95
N GLU A 127 -0.53 17.96 0.35
CA GLU A 127 -0.41 19.10 1.27
C GLU A 127 1.02 19.63 1.32
N TRP A 128 2.01 18.75 1.41
CA TRP A 128 3.41 19.16 1.42
C TRP A 128 3.82 19.86 0.10
N CYS A 129 3.41 19.33 -1.06
CA CYS A 129 3.68 19.95 -2.35
C CYS A 129 3.07 21.36 -2.44
N LEU A 130 1.84 21.54 -1.97
CA LEU A 130 1.17 22.85 -1.96
C LEU A 130 1.87 23.86 -1.04
N ASN A 131 2.52 23.39 0.04
CA ASN A 131 3.21 24.24 1.00
C ASN A 131 4.65 24.58 0.60
N GLN A 132 5.22 23.95 -0.43
CA GLN A 132 6.59 24.21 -0.88
C GLN A 132 6.73 25.50 -1.72
N GLY A 133 5.62 26.10 -2.16
CA GLY A 133 5.61 27.28 -3.03
C GLY A 133 5.56 26.92 -4.50
#